data_AF-A0A8T5SVY5-F1
#
_entry.id   AF-A0A8T5SVY5-F1
#
_cell.length_a   1.000
_cell.length_b   1.000
_cell.length_c   1.000
_cell.angle_alpha   90.00
_cell.angle_beta   90.00
_cell.angle_gamma   90.00
#
_symmetry.space_group_name_H-M   'P 1'
#
loop_
_entity.id
_entity.type
_entity.pdbx_description
1 polymer ?
#
loop_
_entity_poly.entity_id
_entity_poly.type
_entity_poly.pdbx_seq_one_letter_code
_entity_poly.pdbx_strand_id
1 'polypeptide(L)'
;MLSQKEVVEKLRSPTAYSHEVEEKIVVVETNISWVFLTGKFAYKMKKSIKFGDVLDFTTLKKRFESVKSEVVLNKRMAPDIYIGMEMVDFQGHVGTTSDPVEYLVKMIQLPQSSLLLNILKEKGAIDEEILQKIADEVSLLHQKNIVKPNFSIFDSIYEKWDENFRTTKTYSGYPFDARLEKRVYSFLEEHRKLFEIRKTEGKIVDGHGDLIVGNIFY
;
A
#
# COMPACT_ATOMS: atom_id res chain seq x y z
N MET A 1 23.07 4.88 14.52
CA MET A 1 22.08 4.53 13.48
C MET A 1 21.14 5.71 13.37
N LEU A 2 20.86 6.23 12.17
CA LEU A 2 19.90 7.33 12.00
C LEU A 2 18.50 6.85 12.37
N SER A 3 17.78 7.65 13.12
CA SER A 3 16.35 7.44 13.35
C SER A 3 15.55 7.75 12.08
N GLN A 4 14.38 7.13 11.92
CA GLN A 4 13.53 7.45 10.76
C GLN A 4 13.08 8.90 10.73
N LYS A 5 12.91 9.56 11.89
CA LYS A 5 12.59 10.99 11.94
C LYS A 5 13.70 11.83 11.31
N GLU A 6 14.97 11.53 11.61
CA GLU A 6 16.10 12.22 10.99
C GLU A 6 16.17 11.98 9.48
N VAL A 7 15.85 10.77 9.01
CA VAL A 7 15.77 10.47 7.58
C VAL A 7 14.63 11.27 6.92
N VAL A 8 13.44 11.32 7.53
CA VAL A 8 12.32 12.13 7.03
C VAL A 8 12.72 13.60 6.89
N GLU A 9 13.35 14.17 7.92
CA GLU A 9 13.77 15.58 7.87
C GLU A 9 14.82 15.85 6.80
N LYS A 10 15.76 14.91 6.58
CA LYS A 10 16.71 15.02 5.47
C LYS A 10 16.04 14.96 4.11
N LEU A 11 15.05 14.08 3.94
CA LEU A 11 14.28 13.95 2.70
C LEU A 11 13.32 15.13 2.45
N ARG A 12 13.10 16.03 3.42
CA ARG A 12 12.41 17.30 3.17
C ARG A 12 13.30 18.33 2.46
N SER A 13 14.62 18.10 2.41
CA SER A 13 15.55 19.01 1.75
C SER A 13 15.54 18.80 0.24
N PRO A 14 15.43 19.87 -0.57
CA PRO A 14 15.62 19.80 -2.01
C PRO A 14 16.94 19.16 -2.44
N THR A 15 18.00 19.37 -1.67
CA THR A 15 19.35 18.84 -1.95
C THR A 15 19.47 17.32 -1.76
N ALA A 16 18.45 16.66 -1.19
CA ALA A 16 18.43 15.20 -1.08
C ALA A 16 18.28 14.50 -2.44
N TYR A 17 17.82 15.21 -3.46
CA TYR A 17 17.45 14.65 -4.76
C TYR A 17 18.39 15.13 -5.86
N SER A 18 18.73 14.24 -6.79
CA SER A 18 19.63 14.53 -7.93
C SER A 18 18.94 15.22 -9.12
N HIS A 19 17.65 15.50 -9.01
CA HIS A 19 16.85 16.15 -10.03
C HIS A 19 16.29 17.47 -9.50
N GLU A 20 15.81 18.32 -10.41
CA GLU A 20 15.08 19.52 -10.04
C GLU A 20 13.82 19.16 -9.24
N VAL A 21 13.63 19.83 -8.11
CA VAL A 21 12.49 19.67 -7.22
C VAL A 21 11.81 21.00 -6.97
N GLU A 22 10.54 20.96 -6.62
CA GLU A 22 9.86 22.13 -6.07
C GLU A 22 10.52 22.57 -4.75
N GLU A 23 10.62 23.89 -4.52
CA GLU A 23 11.26 24.46 -3.32
C GLU A 23 10.67 23.91 -2.01
N LYS A 24 9.37 23.59 -2.03
CA LYS A 24 8.65 23.04 -0.87
C LYS A 24 8.22 21.59 -1.13
N ILE A 25 8.95 20.66 -0.54
CA ILE A 25 8.57 19.24 -0.53
C ILE A 25 7.38 19.04 0.41
N VAL A 26 6.25 18.61 -0.14
CA VAL A 26 5.08 18.23 0.65
C VAL A 26 5.24 16.79 1.12
N VAL A 27 5.07 16.57 2.43
CA VAL A 27 5.14 15.23 3.03
C VAL A 27 3.74 14.78 3.40
N VAL A 28 3.26 13.73 2.75
CA VAL A 28 1.99 13.07 3.07
C VAL A 28 2.29 11.86 3.95
N GLU A 29 1.71 11.86 5.15
CA GLU A 29 1.86 10.76 6.10
C GLU A 29 0.65 9.83 6.05
N THR A 30 0.91 8.52 5.92
CA THR A 30 -0.12 7.47 6.05
C THR A 30 0.12 6.65 7.31
N ASN A 31 -0.75 5.68 7.61
CA ASN A 31 -0.57 4.80 8.76
C ASN A 31 0.76 4.03 8.74
N ILE A 32 1.28 3.70 7.54
CA ILE A 32 2.44 2.82 7.37
C ILE A 32 3.57 3.43 6.53
N SER A 33 3.45 4.66 6.05
CA SER A 33 4.44 5.28 5.16
C SER A 33 4.47 6.80 5.25
N TRP A 34 5.56 7.38 4.76
CA TRP A 34 5.65 8.78 4.38
C TRP A 34 5.82 8.86 2.86
N VAL A 35 5.17 9.84 2.22
CA VAL A 35 5.28 10.11 0.79
C VAL A 35 5.78 11.53 0.60
N PHE A 36 6.92 11.69 -0.07
CA PHE A 36 7.56 12.97 -0.37
C PHE A 36 7.22 13.36 -1.80
N LEU A 37 6.53 14.48 -1.95
CA LEU A 37 6.13 15.05 -3.24
C LEU A 37 7.18 16.10 -3.65
N THR A 38 7.92 15.81 -4.71
CA THR A 38 9.06 16.63 -5.17
C THR A 38 8.77 17.41 -6.46
N GLY A 39 7.53 17.36 -6.95
CA GLY A 39 7.09 17.96 -8.21
C GLY A 39 7.05 16.94 -9.34
N LYS A 40 8.22 16.45 -9.77
CA LYS A 40 8.32 15.45 -10.84
C LYS A 40 8.11 14.02 -10.36
N PHE A 41 8.70 13.68 -9.21
CA PHE A 41 8.64 12.33 -8.64
C PHE A 41 8.03 12.36 -7.26
N ALA A 42 7.44 11.23 -6.87
CA ALA A 42 7.06 10.96 -5.51
C ALA A 42 7.91 9.82 -4.97
N TYR A 43 8.32 9.95 -3.71
CA TYR A 43 9.13 8.95 -3.02
C TYR A 43 8.37 8.45 -1.81
N LYS A 44 8.25 7.13 -1.65
CA LYS A 44 7.53 6.53 -0.52
C LYS A 44 8.47 5.74 0.37
N MET A 45 8.53 6.13 1.64
CA MET A 45 9.31 5.51 2.70
C MET A 45 8.40 4.73 3.64
N LYS A 46 8.74 3.48 3.96
CA LYS A 46 7.98 2.66 4.93
C LYS A 46 8.29 3.09 6.36
N LYS A 47 7.27 3.18 7.22
CA LYS A 47 7.46 3.41 8.66
C LYS A 47 8.04 2.16 9.32
N SER A 48 8.93 2.34 10.29
CA SER A 48 9.55 1.30 11.09
C SER A 48 8.60 0.90 12.22
N ILE A 49 7.56 0.15 11.84
CA ILE A 49 6.46 -0.25 12.72
C ILE A 49 6.10 -1.72 12.53
N LYS A 50 5.40 -2.28 13.51
CA LYS A 50 4.79 -3.61 13.46
C LYS A 50 3.32 -3.47 13.87
N PHE A 51 2.42 -4.06 13.08
CA PHE A 51 1.01 -4.20 13.40
C PHE A 51 0.67 -5.68 13.48
N GLY A 52 0.50 -6.19 14.70
CA GLY A 52 0.30 -7.62 14.93
C GLY A 52 1.33 -8.48 14.20
N ASP A 53 0.92 -9.65 13.75
CA ASP A 53 1.71 -10.49 12.84
C ASP A 53 1.33 -10.27 11.36
N VAL A 54 0.46 -9.29 11.07
CA VAL A 54 0.00 -8.97 9.70
C VAL A 54 0.94 -8.05 8.93
N LEU A 55 1.67 -7.17 9.61
CA LEU A 55 2.59 -6.22 8.97
C LEU A 55 3.79 -5.94 9.86
N ASP A 56 4.99 -6.12 9.31
CA ASP A 56 6.23 -5.89 10.03
C ASP A 56 7.27 -5.21 9.13
N PHE A 57 7.58 -3.95 9.45
CA PHE A 57 8.58 -3.10 8.81
C PHE A 57 9.68 -2.66 9.79
N THR A 58 9.82 -3.37 10.92
CA THR A 58 10.72 -2.99 12.03
C THR A 58 12.19 -3.00 11.67
N THR A 59 12.60 -3.85 10.71
CA THR A 59 13.98 -3.93 10.26
C THR A 59 14.15 -3.34 8.87
N LEU A 60 15.36 -2.82 8.61
CA LEU A 60 15.73 -2.30 7.29
C LEU A 60 15.56 -3.37 6.18
N LYS A 61 15.89 -4.63 6.47
CA LYS A 61 15.69 -5.77 5.56
C LYS A 61 14.21 -5.98 5.21
N LYS A 62 13.31 -5.92 6.19
CA LYS A 62 11.86 -6.06 5.94
C LYS A 62 11.31 -4.91 5.10
N ARG A 63 11.82 -3.68 5.31
CA ARG A 63 11.46 -2.53 4.48
C ARG A 63 11.98 -2.65 3.06
N PHE A 64 13.20 -3.14 2.86
CA PHE A 64 13.72 -3.48 1.54
C PHE A 64 12.83 -4.47 0.79
N GLU A 65 12.49 -5.60 1.41
CA GLU A 65 11.65 -6.64 0.80
C GLU A 65 10.25 -6.09 0.46
N SER A 66 9.69 -5.26 1.33
CA SER A 66 8.41 -4.58 1.12
C SER A 66 8.45 -3.59 -0.04
N VAL A 67 9.45 -2.70 -0.08
CA VAL A 67 9.64 -1.72 -1.17
C VAL A 67 9.85 -2.42 -2.50
N LYS A 68 10.69 -3.46 -2.55
CA LYS A 68 10.92 -4.27 -3.76
C LYS A 68 9.63 -4.93 -4.23
N SER A 69 8.87 -5.52 -3.32
CA SER A 69 7.60 -6.19 -3.65
C SER A 69 6.56 -5.18 -4.16
N GLU A 70 6.46 -4.01 -3.53
CA GLU A 70 5.54 -2.95 -3.96
C GLU A 70 5.84 -2.47 -5.38
N VAL A 71 7.11 -2.23 -5.71
CA VAL A 71 7.52 -1.85 -7.07
C VAL A 71 7.12 -2.94 -8.08
N VAL A 72 7.42 -4.21 -7.78
CA VAL A 72 7.13 -5.33 -8.70
C VAL A 72 5.62 -5.52 -8.90
N LEU A 73 4.84 -5.45 -7.82
CA LEU A 73 3.39 -5.66 -7.89
C LEU A 73 2.71 -4.50 -8.60
N ASN A 74 3.04 -3.25 -8.26
CA ASN A 74 2.33 -2.11 -8.78
C ASN A 74 2.75 -1.75 -10.22
N LYS A 75 3.98 -2.10 -10.66
CA LYS A 75 4.38 -2.00 -12.07
C LYS A 75 3.48 -2.81 -13.01
N ARG A 76 2.82 -3.88 -12.53
CA ARG A 76 1.89 -4.68 -13.36
C ARG A 76 0.66 -3.87 -13.77
N MET A 77 0.25 -2.91 -12.94
CA MET A 77 -0.93 -2.08 -13.16
C MET A 77 -0.59 -0.69 -13.68
N ALA A 78 0.55 -0.14 -13.26
CA ALA A 78 0.97 1.22 -13.60
C ALA A 78 2.47 1.27 -13.92
N PRO A 79 2.91 0.64 -15.03
CA PRO A 79 4.32 0.52 -15.39
C PRO A 79 4.99 1.88 -15.63
N ASP A 80 4.24 2.86 -16.13
CA ASP A 80 4.75 4.21 -16.39
C ASP A 80 4.85 5.06 -15.12
N ILE A 81 4.10 4.70 -14.06
CA ILE A 81 4.09 5.43 -12.79
C ILE A 81 5.17 4.91 -11.86
N TYR A 82 5.27 3.59 -11.66
CA TYR A 82 6.23 2.99 -10.74
C TYR A 82 7.59 2.85 -11.43
N ILE A 83 8.56 3.67 -11.07
CA ILE A 83 9.87 3.71 -11.74
C ILE A 83 10.79 2.63 -11.17
N GLY A 84 10.87 2.54 -9.84
CA GLY A 84 11.80 1.62 -9.21
C GLY A 84 11.94 1.81 -7.70
N MET A 85 13.03 1.28 -7.18
CA MET A 85 13.45 1.46 -5.80
C MET A 85 14.71 2.33 -5.78
N GLU A 86 14.79 3.22 -4.80
CA GLU A 86 15.96 4.05 -4.54
C GLU A 86 16.47 3.80 -3.11
N MET A 87 17.75 4.09 -2.91
CA MET A 87 18.43 3.96 -1.63
C MET A 87 18.75 5.35 -1.06
N VAL A 88 18.70 5.49 0.26
CA VAL A 88 19.07 6.72 0.96
C VAL A 88 20.36 6.50 1.74
N ASP A 89 21.35 7.38 1.58
CA ASP A 89 22.59 7.33 2.35
C ASP A 89 22.46 7.95 3.75
N PHE A 90 23.55 7.93 4.52
CA PHE A 90 23.60 8.54 5.85
C PHE A 90 23.41 10.06 5.82
N GLN A 91 23.76 10.75 4.74
CA GLN A 91 23.59 12.20 4.59
C GLN A 91 22.16 12.56 4.19
N GLY A 92 21.38 11.59 3.71
CA GLY A 92 20.01 11.76 3.23
C GLY A 92 19.90 11.91 1.72
N HIS A 93 20.98 11.69 0.96
CA HIS A 93 20.92 11.73 -0.49
C HIS A 93 20.26 10.46 -1.02
N VAL A 94 19.35 10.66 -1.97
CA VAL A 94 18.64 9.62 -2.68
C VAL A 94 19.46 9.19 -3.91
N GLY A 95 19.57 7.87 -4.10
CA GLY A 95 20.29 7.27 -5.23
C GLY A 95 21.69 6.78 -4.90
N THR A 96 22.02 6.58 -3.62
CA THR A 96 23.27 5.92 -3.24
C THR A 96 23.32 4.48 -3.75
N THR A 97 24.53 3.95 -3.97
CA THR A 97 24.76 2.58 -4.43
C THR A 97 25.26 1.64 -3.34
N SER A 98 25.54 2.15 -2.13
CA SER A 98 26.08 1.37 -1.01
C SER A 98 25.59 1.88 0.34
N ASP A 99 25.59 0.98 1.32
CA ASP A 99 25.29 1.25 2.74
C ASP A 99 24.05 2.11 3.01
N PRO A 100 22.87 1.73 2.48
CA PRO A 100 21.65 2.50 2.67
C PRO A 100 21.21 2.50 4.13
N VAL A 101 20.70 3.65 4.58
CA VAL A 101 19.98 3.76 5.85
C VAL A 101 18.47 3.55 5.69
N GLU A 102 17.96 3.67 4.46
CA GLU A 102 16.55 3.44 4.12
C GLU A 102 16.34 3.14 2.63
N TYR A 103 15.19 2.56 2.29
CA TYR A 103 14.75 2.29 0.93
C TYR A 103 13.46 3.04 0.59
N LEU A 104 13.36 3.53 -0.63
CA LEU A 104 12.22 4.29 -1.14
C LEU A 104 11.63 3.60 -2.36
N VAL A 105 10.30 3.60 -2.49
CA VAL A 105 9.64 3.43 -3.79
C VAL A 105 9.73 4.77 -4.51
N LYS A 106 10.23 4.77 -5.75
CA LYS A 106 10.23 5.95 -6.64
C LYS A 106 9.14 5.79 -7.69
N MET A 107 8.30 6.80 -7.80
CA MET A 107 7.20 6.84 -8.76
C MET A 107 7.04 8.25 -9.36
N ILE A 108 6.35 8.37 -10.49
CA ILE A 108 5.94 9.66 -11.03
C ILE A 108 4.94 10.29 -10.06
N GLN A 109 5.15 11.57 -9.74
CA GLN A 109 4.16 12.33 -8.97
C GLN A 109 3.00 12.69 -9.88
N LEU A 110 1.81 12.17 -9.54
CA LEU A 110 0.58 12.51 -10.24
C LEU A 110 -0.03 13.81 -9.68
N PRO A 111 -0.71 14.61 -10.52
CA PRO A 111 -1.37 15.84 -10.08
C PRO A 111 -2.34 15.55 -8.95
N GLN A 112 -2.25 16.28 -7.84
CA GLN A 112 -3.12 16.02 -6.69
C GLN A 112 -4.60 16.31 -7.00
N SER A 113 -4.91 17.13 -8.01
CA SER A 113 -6.27 17.34 -8.53
C SER A 113 -6.88 16.08 -9.17
N SER A 114 -6.06 15.14 -9.65
CA SER A 114 -6.53 13.85 -10.19
C SER A 114 -6.82 12.78 -9.14
N LEU A 115 -6.45 13.02 -7.87
CA LEU A 115 -6.76 12.10 -6.79
C LEU A 115 -8.27 12.07 -6.53
N LEU A 116 -8.91 10.91 -6.57
CA LEU A 116 -10.38 10.79 -6.43
C LEU A 116 -10.90 11.43 -5.15
N LEU A 117 -10.15 11.33 -4.05
CA LEU A 117 -10.51 12.00 -2.80
C LEU A 117 -10.60 13.53 -2.95
N ASN A 118 -9.72 14.13 -3.75
CA ASN A 118 -9.75 15.58 -3.99
C ASN A 118 -10.86 15.96 -4.98
N ILE A 119 -11.11 15.15 -6.01
CA ILE A 119 -12.27 15.30 -6.90
C ILE A 119 -13.57 15.26 -6.09
N LEU A 120 -13.71 14.27 -5.20
CA LEU A 120 -14.88 14.12 -4.33
C LEU A 120 -15.04 15.32 -3.38
N LYS A 121 -13.96 15.84 -2.80
CA LYS A 121 -14.00 17.02 -1.94
C LYS A 121 -14.41 18.28 -2.68
N GLU A 122 -13.96 18.44 -3.92
CA GLU A 122 -14.22 19.63 -4.74
C GLU A 122 -15.63 19.61 -5.35
N LYS A 123 -16.02 18.49 -5.95
CA LYS A 123 -17.29 18.36 -6.68
C LYS A 123 -18.45 17.82 -5.85
N GLY A 124 -18.17 17.22 -4.68
CA GLY A 124 -19.17 16.53 -3.85
C GLY A 124 -19.58 15.15 -4.36
N ALA A 125 -19.13 14.74 -5.55
CA ALA A 125 -19.39 13.43 -6.16
C ALA A 125 -18.23 13.00 -7.07
N ILE A 126 -18.17 11.69 -7.36
CA ILE A 126 -17.31 11.12 -8.41
C ILE A 126 -18.22 10.78 -9.60
N ASP A 127 -17.84 11.23 -10.78
CA ASP A 127 -18.60 11.03 -12.01
C ASP A 127 -18.75 9.52 -12.32
N GLU A 128 -19.93 9.07 -12.74
CA GLU A 128 -20.21 7.65 -13.00
C GLU A 128 -19.28 7.06 -14.08
N GLU A 129 -18.90 7.86 -15.07
CA GLU A 129 -17.93 7.47 -16.09
C GLU A 129 -16.55 7.12 -15.50
N ILE A 130 -16.11 7.86 -14.47
CA ILE A 130 -14.85 7.59 -13.76
C ILE A 130 -14.96 6.25 -13.03
N LEU A 131 -16.07 6.02 -12.33
CA LEU A 131 -16.31 4.76 -11.61
C LEU A 131 -16.36 3.56 -12.56
N GLN A 132 -17.00 3.71 -13.72
CA GLN A 132 -17.06 2.66 -14.73
C GLN A 132 -15.66 2.32 -15.26
N LYS A 133 -14.84 3.33 -15.59
CA LYS A 133 -13.46 3.12 -16.06
C LYS A 133 -12.60 2.39 -15.01
N ILE A 134 -12.75 2.75 -13.73
CA ILE A 134 -12.04 2.05 -12.64
C ILE A 134 -12.51 0.60 -12.54
N ALA A 135 -13.82 0.35 -12.60
CA ALA A 135 -14.38 -0.99 -12.56
C ALA A 135 -13.88 -1.86 -13.73
N ASP A 136 -13.80 -1.28 -14.94
CA ASP A 136 -13.30 -1.94 -16.13
C ASP A 136 -11.83 -2.32 -15.99
N GLU A 137 -10.97 -1.39 -15.54
CA GLU A 137 -9.54 -1.68 -15.31
C GLU A 137 -9.31 -2.77 -14.25
N VAL A 138 -10.05 -2.72 -13.14
CA VAL A 138 -9.96 -3.74 -12.09
C VAL A 138 -10.43 -5.10 -12.60
N SER A 139 -11.52 -5.12 -13.38
CA SER A 139 -12.04 -6.33 -14.01
C SER A 139 -11.02 -6.93 -14.98
N LEU A 140 -10.44 -6.11 -15.86
CA LEU A 140 -9.39 -6.53 -16.81
C LEU A 140 -8.15 -7.06 -16.08
N LEU A 141 -7.73 -6.39 -15.00
CA LEU A 141 -6.62 -6.85 -14.15
C LEU A 141 -6.91 -8.22 -13.55
N HIS A 142 -8.10 -8.41 -12.95
CA HIS A 142 -8.47 -9.69 -12.33
C HIS A 142 -8.57 -10.81 -13.36
N GLN A 143 -9.07 -10.53 -14.58
CA GLN A 143 -9.17 -11.53 -15.66
C GLN A 143 -7.80 -11.97 -16.20
N LYS A 144 -6.83 -11.06 -16.28
CA LYS A 144 -5.48 -11.34 -16.81
C LYS A 144 -4.56 -12.03 -15.80
N ASN A 145 -4.88 -11.97 -14.50
CA ASN A 145 -3.98 -12.44 -13.45
C ASN A 145 -4.00 -13.96 -13.26
N ILE A 146 -2.89 -14.46 -12.75
CA ILE A 146 -2.65 -15.89 -12.55
C ILE A 146 -3.57 -16.43 -11.45
N VAL A 147 -4.35 -17.46 -11.79
CA VAL A 147 -5.13 -18.22 -10.80
C VAL A 147 -4.17 -18.90 -9.82
N LYS A 148 -4.50 -18.84 -8.53
CA LYS A 148 -3.72 -19.45 -7.43
C LYS A 148 -4.47 -20.67 -6.86
N PRO A 149 -4.48 -21.82 -7.56
CA PRO A 149 -5.32 -22.97 -7.19
C PRO A 149 -4.90 -23.62 -5.88
N ASN A 150 -3.62 -23.49 -5.48
CA ASN A 150 -3.08 -24.07 -4.25
C ASN A 150 -3.20 -23.14 -3.05
N PHE A 151 -3.77 -21.94 -3.20
CA PHE A 151 -3.96 -21.03 -2.09
C PHE A 151 -5.13 -21.54 -1.22
N SER A 152 -4.87 -21.90 0.05
CA SER A 152 -5.94 -22.25 0.98
C SER A 152 -6.67 -20.97 1.38
N ILE A 153 -7.63 -20.55 0.55
CA ILE A 153 -8.31 -19.28 0.73
C ILE A 153 -9.09 -19.22 2.05
N PHE A 154 -9.78 -20.30 2.41
CA PHE A 154 -10.53 -20.35 3.65
C PHE A 154 -9.60 -20.16 4.84
N ASP A 155 -8.59 -21.01 4.98
CA ASP A 155 -7.67 -20.98 6.13
C ASP A 155 -6.90 -19.65 6.16
N SER A 156 -6.48 -19.13 5.00
CA SER A 156 -5.74 -17.87 4.92
C SER A 156 -6.60 -16.65 5.29
N ILE A 157 -7.87 -16.62 4.89
CA ILE A 157 -8.79 -15.52 5.26
C ILE A 157 -9.18 -15.65 6.72
N TYR A 158 -9.46 -16.87 7.19
CA TYR A 158 -9.76 -17.14 8.59
C TYR A 158 -8.62 -16.67 9.48
N GLU A 159 -7.38 -17.11 9.20
CA GLU A 159 -6.19 -16.72 9.94
C GLU A 159 -5.97 -15.20 9.95
N LYS A 160 -6.19 -14.53 8.81
CA LYS A 160 -6.09 -13.06 8.76
C LYS A 160 -7.11 -12.36 9.65
N TRP A 161 -8.34 -12.86 9.72
CA TRP A 161 -9.36 -12.30 10.61
C TRP A 161 -9.08 -12.62 12.07
N ASP A 162 -8.73 -13.87 12.36
CA ASP A 162 -8.35 -14.34 13.69
C ASP A 162 -7.22 -13.49 14.26
N GLU A 163 -6.18 -13.28 13.43
CA GLU A 163 -5.03 -12.49 13.82
C GLU A 163 -5.38 -11.02 14.06
N ASN A 164 -6.20 -10.43 13.18
CA ASN A 164 -6.68 -9.06 13.37
C ASN A 164 -7.45 -8.92 14.68
N PHE A 165 -8.31 -9.87 15.05
CA PHE A 165 -9.04 -9.84 16.32
C PHE A 165 -8.11 -10.05 17.51
N ARG A 166 -7.21 -11.03 17.47
CA ARG A 166 -6.21 -11.28 18.52
C ARG A 166 -5.37 -10.04 18.78
N THR A 167 -4.84 -9.42 17.72
CA THR A 167 -4.05 -8.18 17.82
C THR A 167 -4.89 -7.03 18.34
N THR A 168 -6.09 -6.80 17.79
CA THR A 168 -6.94 -5.66 18.16
C THR A 168 -7.35 -5.69 19.63
N LYS A 169 -7.62 -6.89 20.18
CA LYS A 169 -7.95 -7.10 21.59
C LYS A 169 -6.83 -6.71 22.56
N THR A 170 -5.58 -6.62 22.10
CA THR A 170 -4.44 -6.19 22.94
C THR A 170 -4.37 -4.69 23.14
N TYR A 171 -5.05 -3.89 22.30
CA TYR A 171 -5.02 -2.43 22.41
C TYR A 171 -6.00 -1.95 23.48
N SER A 172 -5.46 -1.42 24.57
CA SER A 172 -6.25 -0.80 25.64
C SER A 172 -7.04 0.40 25.12
N GLY A 173 -8.33 0.48 25.47
CA GLY A 173 -9.22 1.57 25.07
C GLY A 173 -9.79 1.48 23.65
N TYR A 174 -9.45 0.46 22.87
CA TYR A 174 -10.09 0.23 21.57
C TYR A 174 -11.50 -0.36 21.77
N PRO A 175 -12.55 0.19 21.11
CA PRO A 175 -13.93 -0.30 21.26
C PRO A 175 -14.12 -1.60 20.47
N PHE A 176 -13.64 -2.72 21.01
CA PHE A 176 -13.79 -4.03 20.39
C PHE A 176 -15.25 -4.51 20.46
N ASP A 177 -15.88 -4.75 19.30
CA ASP A 177 -17.23 -5.31 19.23
C ASP A 177 -17.19 -6.83 19.04
N ALA A 178 -17.42 -7.57 20.13
CA ALA A 178 -17.49 -9.03 20.10
C ALA A 178 -18.60 -9.58 19.17
N ARG A 179 -19.63 -8.77 18.85
CA ARG A 179 -20.68 -9.16 17.90
C ARG A 179 -20.15 -9.17 16.47
N LEU A 180 -19.25 -8.24 16.11
CA LEU A 180 -18.59 -8.23 14.81
C LEU A 180 -17.71 -9.47 14.66
N GLU A 181 -16.91 -9.77 15.67
CA GLU A 181 -16.07 -10.98 15.70
C GLU A 181 -16.89 -12.25 15.49
N LYS A 182 -17.93 -12.44 16.30
CA LYS A 182 -18.83 -13.58 16.16
C LYS A 182 -19.46 -13.65 14.77
N ARG A 183 -19.91 -12.51 14.23
CA ARG A 183 -20.52 -12.45 12.89
C ARG A 183 -19.54 -12.82 11.79
N VAL A 184 -18.27 -12.40 11.89
CA VAL A 184 -17.23 -12.76 10.91
C VAL A 184 -16.96 -14.26 10.95
N TYR A 185 -16.73 -14.85 12.13
CA TYR A 185 -16.50 -16.30 12.23
C TYR A 185 -17.71 -17.11 11.73
N SER A 186 -18.94 -16.71 12.13
CA SER A 186 -20.17 -17.36 11.62
C SER A 186 -20.27 -17.25 10.10
N PHE A 187 -20.00 -16.07 9.51
CA PHE A 187 -20.02 -15.89 8.07
C PHE A 187 -19.02 -16.82 7.37
N LEU A 188 -17.78 -16.91 7.88
CA LEU A 188 -16.76 -17.78 7.31
C LEU A 188 -17.23 -19.24 7.32
N GLU A 189 -17.64 -19.77 8.48
CA GLU A 189 -18.06 -21.17 8.60
C GLU A 189 -19.31 -21.50 7.77
N GLU A 190 -20.34 -20.65 7.81
CA GLU A 190 -21.57 -20.84 7.02
C GLU A 190 -21.31 -20.85 5.51
N HIS A 191 -20.30 -20.08 5.06
CA HIS A 191 -19.97 -19.92 3.64
C HIS A 191 -18.73 -20.71 3.22
N ARG A 192 -18.27 -21.69 4.00
CA ARG A 192 -17.11 -22.52 3.63
C ARG A 192 -17.22 -23.10 2.21
N LYS A 193 -18.41 -23.56 1.82
CA LYS A 193 -18.68 -24.07 0.45
C LYS A 193 -18.46 -23.01 -0.63
N LEU A 194 -18.78 -21.74 -0.37
CA LEU A 194 -18.56 -20.65 -1.33
C LEU A 194 -17.06 -20.46 -1.61
N PHE A 195 -16.21 -20.53 -0.58
CA PHE A 195 -14.76 -20.43 -0.74
C PHE A 195 -14.20 -21.58 -1.59
N GLU A 196 -14.67 -22.81 -1.38
CA GLU A 196 -14.30 -23.96 -2.21
C GLU A 196 -14.78 -23.83 -3.65
N ILE A 197 -16.03 -23.42 -3.87
CA ILE A 197 -16.57 -23.18 -5.23
C ILE A 197 -15.71 -22.13 -5.96
N ARG A 198 -15.40 -21.01 -5.30
CA ARG A 198 -14.57 -19.95 -5.87
C ARG A 198 -13.16 -20.45 -6.22
N LYS A 199 -12.60 -21.35 -5.42
CA LYS A 199 -11.32 -21.99 -5.69
C LYS A 199 -11.42 -22.89 -6.94
N THR A 200 -12.43 -23.75 -7.02
CA THR A 200 -12.63 -24.65 -8.16
C THR A 200 -12.96 -23.92 -9.46
N GLU A 201 -13.65 -22.78 -9.37
CA GLU A 201 -14.00 -21.94 -10.53
C GLU A 201 -12.90 -20.95 -10.92
N GLY A 202 -11.71 -21.05 -10.32
CA GLY A 202 -10.57 -20.19 -10.66
C GLY A 202 -10.75 -18.71 -10.30
N LYS A 203 -11.60 -18.40 -9.31
CA LYS A 203 -11.89 -17.03 -8.87
C LYS A 203 -10.86 -16.47 -7.88
N ILE A 204 -9.75 -17.18 -7.65
CA ILE A 204 -8.66 -16.77 -6.76
C ILE A 204 -7.49 -16.37 -7.62
N VAL A 205 -7.31 -15.06 -7.79
CA VAL A 205 -6.29 -14.48 -8.67
C VAL A 205 -5.37 -13.54 -7.89
N ASP A 206 -4.15 -13.37 -8.40
CA ASP A 206 -3.17 -12.40 -7.88
C ASP A 206 -3.54 -10.96 -8.30
N GLY A 207 -4.70 -10.47 -7.83
CA GLY A 207 -5.28 -9.17 -8.19
C GLY A 207 -4.96 -8.04 -7.21
N HIS A 208 -5.62 -6.89 -7.40
CA HIS A 208 -5.58 -5.76 -6.48
C HIS A 208 -6.94 -5.57 -5.79
N GLY A 209 -6.95 -5.29 -4.48
CA GLY A 209 -8.18 -5.20 -3.69
C GLY A 209 -8.24 -4.01 -2.73
N ASP A 210 -7.21 -3.18 -2.67
CA ASP A 210 -7.12 -2.03 -1.76
C ASP A 210 -7.41 -0.72 -2.52
N LEU A 211 -8.68 -0.57 -2.96
CA LEU A 211 -9.14 0.55 -3.80
C LEU A 211 -9.76 1.66 -2.94
N ILE A 212 -8.94 2.28 -2.11
CA ILE A 212 -9.36 3.42 -1.29
C ILE A 212 -9.29 4.70 -2.14
N VAL A 213 -10.34 5.54 -2.11
CA VAL A 213 -10.42 6.80 -2.90
C VAL A 213 -9.23 7.76 -2.67
N GLY A 214 -8.56 7.66 -1.51
CA GLY A 214 -7.34 8.42 -1.20
C GLY A 214 -6.07 7.91 -1.88
N ASN A 215 -6.14 6.80 -2.62
CA ASN A 215 -5.02 6.14 -3.29
C ASN A 215 -5.25 5.97 -4.81
N ILE A 216 -6.38 6.41 -5.33
CA ILE A 216 -6.74 6.26 -6.75
C ILE A 216 -6.62 7.62 -7.44
N PHE A 217 -5.90 7.64 -8.56
CA PHE A 217 -5.75 8.80 -9.43
C PHE A 217 -6.45 8.53 -10.77
N TYR A 218 -7.11 9.54 -11.31
CA TYR A 218 -7.85 9.49 -12.58
C TYR A 218 -7.40 10.60 -13.55
#